data_AF-A0A1B1M1H2-F1
#
_entry.id   AF-A0A1B1M1H2-F1
#
_cell.length_a   1.000
_cell.length_b   1.000
_cell.length_c   1.000
_cell.angle_alpha   90.00
_cell.angle_beta   90.00
_cell.angle_gamma   90.00
#
_symmetry.space_group_name_H-M   'P 1'
#
loop_
_entity.id
_entity.type
_entity.pdbx_description
1 polymer ?
#
loop_
_entity_poly.entity_id
_entity_poly.type
_entity_poly.pdbx_seq_one_letter_code
_entity_poly.pdbx_strand_id
1 'polypeptide(L)'
;MAIQITAVRLSGGTLHEHITHLWWTDPADGKTGDNTRAQIVTWIEDKKGQAYTSDAGGHRAEVVVVTPPRGEKYLQTRADGRLTNNLLALPRR
;
A
#
# COMPACT_ATOMS: atom_id res chain seq x y z
N MET A 1 -4.03 -7.15 12.78
CA MET A 1 -2.68 -6.56 12.67
C MET A 1 -2.70 -5.54 11.57
N ALA A 2 -2.18 -4.34 11.80
CA ALA A 2 -2.18 -3.26 10.81
C ALA A 2 -0.75 -2.81 10.55
N ILE A 3 -0.40 -2.51 9.29
CA ILE A 3 0.92 -1.97 8.93
C ILE A 3 0.77 -0.60 8.28
N GLN A 4 1.73 0.29 8.54
CA GLN A 4 1.86 1.56 7.84
C GLN A 4 2.82 1.40 6.67
N ILE A 5 2.37 1.64 5.45
CA ILE A 5 3.22 1.72 4.27
C ILE A 5 3.97 3.06 4.29
N THR A 6 5.29 2.98 4.16
CA THR A 6 6.21 4.13 4.32
C THR A 6 7.02 4.45 3.05
N ALA A 7 7.16 3.49 2.12
CA ALA A 7 7.80 3.72 0.83
C ALA A 7 7.29 2.72 -0.21
N VAL A 8 7.48 3.05 -1.49
CA VAL A 8 7.11 2.18 -2.62
C VAL A 8 8.22 2.11 -3.65
N ARG A 9 8.27 1.00 -4.40
CA ARG A 9 9.09 0.86 -5.61
C ARG A 9 8.17 0.72 -6.81
N LEU A 10 8.48 1.46 -7.86
CA LEU A 10 7.78 1.42 -9.14
C LEU A 10 8.70 0.79 -10.20
N SER A 11 8.14 0.00 -11.11
CA SER A 11 8.84 -0.51 -12.29
C SER A 11 7.91 -0.58 -13.49
N GLY A 12 8.41 -0.24 -14.69
CA GLY A 12 7.63 -0.28 -15.93
C GLY A 12 6.63 0.88 -16.11
N GLY A 13 6.49 1.79 -15.13
CA GLY A 13 5.61 2.95 -15.22
C GLY A 13 5.49 3.70 -13.88
N THR A 14 4.53 4.64 -13.79
CA THR A 14 4.37 5.56 -12.64
C THR A 14 3.02 5.46 -11.93
N LEU A 15 2.16 4.54 -12.35
CA LEU A 15 0.83 4.31 -11.80
C LEU A 15 0.84 3.25 -10.67
N HIS A 16 -0.26 3.10 -9.94
CA HIS A 16 -0.39 2.11 -8.85
C HIS A 16 -0.14 0.67 -9.28
N GLU A 17 -0.56 0.30 -10.49
CA GLU A 17 -0.30 -1.01 -11.10
C GLU A 17 1.19 -1.27 -11.39
N HIS A 18 2.05 -0.25 -11.30
CA HIS A 18 3.49 -0.37 -11.45
C HIS A 18 4.21 -0.51 -10.10
N ILE A 19 3.49 -0.45 -8.97
CA ILE A 19 4.09 -0.70 -7.66
C ILE A 19 4.49 -2.17 -7.58
N THR A 20 5.78 -2.44 -7.41
CA THR A 20 6.32 -3.80 -7.31
C THR A 20 6.66 -4.17 -5.87
N HIS A 21 7.04 -3.20 -5.05
CA HIS A 21 7.49 -3.40 -3.68
C HIS A 21 6.97 -2.31 -2.73
N LEU A 22 6.72 -2.68 -1.49
CA LEU A 22 6.24 -1.78 -0.44
C LEU A 22 7.05 -2.01 0.83
N TRP A 23 7.51 -0.91 1.44
CA TRP A 23 8.11 -0.91 2.77
C TRP A 23 7.07 -0.51 3.79
N TRP A 24 7.15 -1.13 4.96
CA TRP A 24 6.16 -0.92 6.01
C TRP A 24 6.76 -0.94 7.40
N THR A 25 5.99 -0.40 8.34
CA THR A 25 6.25 -0.44 9.78
C THR A 25 4.99 -0.95 10.48
N ASP A 26 5.13 -1.86 11.44
CA ASP A 26 4.07 -2.25 12.35
C ASP A 26 4.04 -1.26 13.52
N PRO A 27 2.97 -0.47 13.69
CA PRO A 27 2.88 0.52 14.76
C PRO A 27 2.74 -0.11 16.16
N ALA A 28 2.39 -1.41 16.27
CA ALA A 28 2.21 -2.06 17.56
C ALA A 28 3.54 -2.40 18.24
N ASP A 29 4.58 -2.74 17.47
CA ASP A 29 5.88 -3.17 18.00
C ASP A 29 7.10 -2.50 17.33
N GLY A 30 6.87 -1.61 16.36
CA GLY A 30 7.91 -0.87 15.65
C GLY A 30 8.69 -1.70 14.63
N LYS A 31 8.30 -2.97 14.38
CA LYS A 31 8.97 -3.79 13.37
C LYS A 31 8.83 -3.14 12.00
N THR A 32 9.89 -3.26 11.21
CA THR A 32 9.88 -2.81 9.83
C THR A 32 10.14 -3.98 8.91
N GLY A 33 9.71 -3.85 7.66
CA GLY A 33 9.96 -4.84 6.64
C GLY A 33 9.56 -4.32 5.28
N ASP A 34 9.70 -5.20 4.29
CA ASP A 34 9.21 -4.97 2.95
C ASP A 34 8.66 -6.26 2.38
N ASN A 35 7.81 -6.10 1.38
CA ASN A 35 7.16 -7.20 0.68
C ASN A 35 6.86 -6.76 -0.75
N THR A 36 6.73 -7.75 -1.63
CA THR A 36 6.16 -7.54 -2.96
C THR A 36 4.70 -7.09 -2.88
N ARG A 37 4.23 -6.39 -3.91
CA ARG A 37 2.80 -6.06 -4.05
C ARG A 37 1.91 -7.30 -3.87
N ALA A 38 2.25 -8.40 -4.54
CA ALA A 38 1.47 -9.63 -4.50
C ALA A 38 1.35 -10.19 -3.07
N GLN A 39 2.45 -10.20 -2.30
CA GLN A 39 2.44 -10.65 -0.92
C GLN A 39 1.55 -9.78 -0.01
N ILE A 40 1.59 -8.45 -0.17
CA ILE A 40 0.71 -7.56 0.60
C ILE A 40 -0.76 -7.75 0.20
N VAL A 41 -1.07 -7.90 -1.09
CA VAL A 41 -2.42 -8.20 -1.57
C VAL A 41 -2.96 -9.48 -0.92
N THR A 42 -2.21 -10.58 -1.01
CA THR A 42 -2.57 -11.86 -0.37
C THR A 42 -2.73 -11.72 1.14
N TRP A 43 -1.87 -10.95 1.81
CA TRP A 43 -1.98 -10.74 3.25
C TRP A 43 -3.26 -9.96 3.64
N ILE A 44 -3.66 -8.96 2.86
CA ILE A 44 -4.91 -8.21 3.08
C ILE A 44 -6.13 -9.13 2.87
N GLU A 45 -6.19 -9.83 1.73
CA GLU A 45 -7.37 -10.63 1.36
C GLU A 45 -7.51 -11.91 2.19
N ASP A 46 -6.43 -12.67 2.36
CA ASP A 46 -6.50 -14.03 2.92
C ASP A 46 -6.23 -14.07 4.42
N LYS A 47 -5.45 -13.11 4.93
CA LYS A 47 -5.02 -13.08 6.35
C LYS A 47 -5.67 -11.96 7.15
N LYS A 48 -6.68 -11.28 6.58
CA LYS A 48 -7.37 -10.13 7.20
C LYS A 48 -6.40 -9.03 7.65
N GLY A 49 -5.31 -8.86 6.90
CA GLY A 49 -4.35 -7.80 7.10
C GLY A 49 -4.97 -6.44 6.84
N GLN A 50 -4.53 -5.42 7.56
CA GLN A 50 -4.93 -4.03 7.33
C GLN A 50 -3.71 -3.19 7.00
N ALA A 51 -3.78 -2.37 5.96
CA ALA A 51 -2.70 -1.47 5.61
C ALA A 51 -3.22 -0.04 5.53
N TYR A 52 -2.35 0.91 5.84
CA TYR A 52 -2.63 2.32 5.67
C TYR A 52 -1.35 3.07 5.32
N THR A 53 -1.49 4.32 4.92
CA THR A 53 -0.36 5.26 4.88
C THR A 53 -0.79 6.57 5.52
N SER A 54 0.19 7.37 5.93
CA SER A 54 -0.04 8.70 6.49
C SER A 54 0.67 9.74 5.64
N ASP A 55 -0.01 10.85 5.35
CA ASP A 55 0.64 12.00 4.73
C ASP A 55 1.53 12.75 5.74
N ALA A 56 2.23 13.80 5.27
CA ALA A 56 3.09 14.63 6.12
C ALA A 56 2.32 15.37 7.23
N GLY A 57 0.99 15.53 7.08
CA GLY A 57 0.10 16.11 8.10
C GLY A 57 -0.42 15.07 9.09
N GLY A 58 -0.07 13.79 8.94
CA GLY A 58 -0.55 12.70 9.79
C GLY A 58 -1.93 12.17 9.41
N HIS A 59 -2.53 12.62 8.30
CA HIS A 59 -3.81 12.09 7.86
C HIS A 59 -3.64 10.68 7.31
N ARG A 60 -4.43 9.77 7.87
CA ARG A 60 -4.41 8.35 7.52
C ARG A 60 -5.30 8.07 6.32
N ALA A 61 -4.74 7.44 5.30
CA ALA A 61 -5.49 6.86 4.18
C ALA A 61 -5.38 5.33 4.22
N GLU A 62 -6.52 4.65 4.13
CA GLU A 62 -6.57 3.18 4.12
C GLU A 62 -5.99 2.66 2.80
N VAL A 63 -5.17 1.61 2.84
CA VAL A 63 -4.70 0.92 1.64
C VAL A 63 -5.64 -0.24 1.35
N VAL A 64 -6.16 -0.27 0.13
CA VAL A 64 -7.12 -1.27 -0.34
C VAL A 64 -6.58 -2.00 -1.55
N VAL A 65 -7.07 -3.22 -1.74
CA VAL A 65 -6.82 -4.02 -2.94
C VAL A 65 -7.79 -3.60 -4.02
N VAL A 66 -7.27 -3.27 -5.19
CA VAL A 66 -8.04 -2.98 -6.39
C VAL A 66 -7.94 -4.17 -7.33
N THR A 67 -9.10 -4.68 -7.76
CA THR A 67 -9.20 -5.76 -8.76
C THR A 67 -9.59 -5.14 -10.10
N PRO A 68 -8.65 -4.94 -11.03
CA PRO A 68 -8.96 -4.39 -12.34
C PRO A 68 -9.71 -5.42 -13.22
N PRO A 69 -10.43 -4.98 -14.27
CA PRO A 69 -11.06 -5.89 -15.23
C PRO A 69 -10.06 -6.78 -16.00
N ARG A 70 -8.82 -6.32 -16.13
CA ARG A 70 -7.69 -7.02 -16.76
C ARG A 70 -6.40 -6.68 -16.02
N GLY A 71 -5.46 -7.61 -15.98
CA GLY A 71 -4.18 -7.44 -15.29
C GLY A 71 -4.21 -7.91 -13.83
N GLU A 72 -3.08 -7.74 -13.15
CA GLU A 72 -2.92 -8.16 -11.76
C GLU A 72 -3.58 -7.19 -10.77
N LYS A 73 -4.03 -7.70 -9.63
CA LYS A 73 -4.50 -6.87 -8.53
C LYS A 73 -3.40 -5.93 -8.04
N TYR A 74 -3.79 -4.73 -7.64
CA TYR A 74 -2.85 -3.74 -7.11
C TYR A 74 -3.38 -3.04 -5.86
N LEU A 75 -2.52 -2.20 -5.28
CA LEU A 75 -2.80 -1.47 -4.06
C LEU A 75 -3.00 0.01 -4.37
N GLN A 76 -4.04 0.59 -3.80
CA GLN A 76 -4.33 2.02 -3.85
C GLN A 76 -4.85 2.48 -2.50
N THR A 77 -4.77 3.78 -2.24
CA THR A 77 -5.36 4.34 -1.03
C THR A 77 -6.81 4.77 -1.24
N ARG A 78 -7.58 4.74 -0.16
CA ARG A 78 -8.95 5.25 -0.09
C ARG A 78 -9.07 6.21 1.10
N ALA A 79 -9.64 7.38 0.85
CA ALA A 79 -10.02 8.36 1.87
C ALA A 79 -11.43 8.85 1.57
N ASP A 80 -12.29 8.93 2.60
CA ASP A 80 -13.68 9.38 2.48
C ASP A 80 -14.47 8.71 1.35
N GLY A 81 -14.24 7.40 1.16
CA GLY A 81 -14.89 6.60 0.12
C GLY A 81 -14.35 6.80 -1.31
N ARG A 82 -13.34 7.66 -1.51
CA ARG A 82 -12.71 7.93 -2.81
C ARG A 82 -11.32 7.33 -2.89
N LEU A 83 -10.98 6.73 -4.03
CA LEU A 83 -9.61 6.29 -4.31
C LEU A 83 -8.69 7.50 -4.47
N THR A 84 -7.51 7.44 -3.87
CA THR A 84 -6.52 8.52 -3.85
C THR A 84 -5.15 8.00 -4.25
N ASN A 85 -4.18 8.92 -4.41
CA ASN A 85 -2.83 8.62 -4.90
C ASN A 85 -1.76 8.65 -3.79
N ASN A 86 -2.15 8.53 -2.51
CA ASN A 86 -1.22 8.74 -1.39
C ASN A 86 -0.03 7.77 -1.46
N LEU A 87 -0.22 6.53 -1.92
CA LEU A 87 0.90 5.60 -2.13
C LEU A 87 1.94 6.11 -3.14
N LEU A 88 1.52 6.80 -4.19
CA LEU A 88 2.43 7.35 -5.21
C LEU A 88 3.18 8.60 -4.74
N ALA A 89 2.69 9.23 -3.67
CA ALA A 89 3.34 10.37 -3.01
C ALA A 89 4.40 9.93 -1.98
N LEU A 90 4.51 8.63 -1.68
CA LEU A 90 5.50 8.12 -0.75
C LEU A 90 6.92 8.16 -1.33
N PRO A 91 7.94 8.19 -0.46
CA PRO A 91 9.33 8.01 -0.86
C PRO A 91 9.52 6.79 -1.76
N ARG A 92 10.40 6.93 -2.76
CA ARG A 92 10.79 5.85 -3.67
C ARG A 92 12.08 5.18 -3.21
N ARG A 93 12.13 3.85 -3.29
CA ARG A 93 13.30 3.03 -2.92
C ARG A 93 13.57 1.95 -3.95
#